data_AF-A0AAW7JHM6-F1
#
_entry.id   AF-A0AAW7JHM6-F1
#
_cell.length_a   1.000
_cell.length_b   1.000
_cell.length_c   1.000
_cell.angle_alpha   90.00
_cell.angle_beta   90.00
_cell.angle_gamma   90.00
#
_symmetry.space_group_name_H-M   'P 1'
#
loop_
_entity.id
_entity.type
_entity.pdbx_description
1 polymer ?
#
loop_
_entity_poly.entity_id
_entity_poly.type
_entity_poly.pdbx_seq_one_letter_code
_entity_poly.pdbx_strand_id
1 'polypeptide(L)'
;MNADEKTIALFTTRVRQLILEYNKIKNENDRLRAMIDERDSALEKMEGQLAQVRNDYESLKMARMVEITNGDLESAQKKISKLIRDVNKCITLVSER
;
A
#
# COMPACT_ATOMS: atom_id res chain seq x y z
N MET A 1 -60.36 -38.25 0.60
CA MET A 1 -59.53 -37.54 1.59
C MET A 1 -60.41 -36.61 2.39
N ASN A 2 -60.35 -36.69 3.71
CA ASN A 2 -61.11 -35.79 4.59
C ASN A 2 -60.54 -34.35 4.53
N ALA A 3 -61.25 -33.36 5.09
CA ALA A 3 -60.81 -31.96 5.05
C ALA A 3 -59.49 -31.72 5.81
N ASP A 4 -59.24 -32.47 6.86
CA ASP A 4 -58.04 -32.37 7.69
C ASP A 4 -56.79 -32.89 6.95
N GLU A 5 -56.91 -34.00 6.22
CA GLU A 5 -55.84 -34.58 5.39
C GLU A 5 -55.41 -33.61 4.29
N LYS A 6 -56.35 -32.90 3.67
CA LYS A 6 -56.04 -31.86 2.67
C LYS A 6 -55.29 -30.69 3.29
N THR A 7 -55.69 -30.28 4.48
CA THR A 7 -55.05 -29.18 5.23
C THR A 7 -53.62 -29.57 5.63
N ILE A 8 -53.42 -30.78 6.13
CA ILE A 8 -52.09 -31.32 6.49
C ILE A 8 -51.18 -31.42 5.27
N ALA A 9 -51.71 -31.89 4.12
CA ALA A 9 -50.93 -31.99 2.88
C ALA A 9 -50.50 -30.61 2.36
N LEU A 10 -51.39 -29.62 2.42
CA LEU A 10 -51.08 -28.23 2.05
C LEU A 10 -50.01 -27.64 2.97
N PHE A 11 -50.18 -27.79 4.29
CA PHE A 11 -49.21 -27.30 5.26
C PHE A 11 -47.83 -27.92 5.05
N THR A 12 -47.77 -29.25 4.87
CA THR A 12 -46.53 -29.98 4.58
C THR A 12 -45.83 -29.44 3.32
N THR A 13 -46.61 -29.14 2.27
CA THR A 13 -46.06 -28.55 1.04
C THR A 13 -45.49 -27.16 1.29
N ARG A 14 -46.19 -26.32 2.06
CA ARG A 14 -45.72 -24.97 2.41
C ARG A 14 -44.46 -25.00 3.28
N VAL A 15 -44.39 -25.89 4.26
CA VAL A 15 -43.18 -26.07 5.08
C VAL A 15 -41.99 -26.53 4.24
N ARG A 16 -42.19 -27.47 3.30
CA ARG A 16 -41.13 -27.87 2.37
C ARG A 16 -40.65 -26.73 1.50
N GLN A 17 -41.57 -25.92 0.96
CA GLN A 17 -41.21 -24.72 0.20
C GLN A 17 -40.40 -23.73 1.05
N LEU A 18 -40.82 -23.49 2.30
CA LEU A 18 -40.10 -22.61 3.21
C LEU A 18 -38.68 -23.11 3.51
N ILE A 19 -38.50 -24.41 3.72
CA ILE A 19 -37.17 -25.01 3.95
C ILE A 19 -36.28 -24.85 2.71
N LEU A 20 -36.82 -25.02 1.50
CA LEU A 20 -36.06 -24.83 0.26
C LEU A 20 -35.59 -23.38 0.10
N GLU A 21 -36.48 -22.41 0.31
CA GLU A 21 -36.12 -20.99 0.24
C GLU A 21 -35.13 -20.59 1.34
N TYR A 22 -35.30 -21.11 2.56
CA TYR A 22 -34.34 -20.89 3.64
C TYR A 22 -32.95 -21.40 3.25
N ASN A 23 -32.84 -22.62 2.74
CA ASN A 23 -31.55 -23.19 2.33
C ASN A 23 -30.92 -22.39 1.20
N LYS A 24 -31.72 -21.89 0.24
CA LYS A 24 -31.24 -21.03 -0.85
C LYS A 24 -30.66 -19.73 -0.30
N ILE A 25 -31.38 -19.05 0.59
CA ILE A 25 -30.93 -17.79 1.21
C ILE A 25 -29.68 -18.02 2.07
N LYS A 26 -29.65 -19.11 2.84
CA LYS A 26 -28.49 -19.49 3.65
C LYS A 26 -27.25 -19.68 2.77
N ASN A 27 -27.37 -20.47 1.70
CA ASN A 27 -26.25 -20.72 0.79
C ASN A 27 -25.77 -19.44 0.11
N GLU A 28 -26.68 -18.54 -0.28
CA GLU A 28 -26.29 -17.24 -0.85
C GLU A 28 -25.60 -16.36 0.20
N ASN A 29 -26.06 -16.37 1.46
CA ASN A 29 -25.39 -15.64 2.54
C ASN A 29 -23.96 -16.17 2.77
N ASP A 30 -23.79 -17.49 2.82
CA ASP A 30 -22.49 -18.13 2.99
C ASP A 30 -21.56 -17.80 1.81
N ARG A 31 -22.08 -17.80 0.58
CA ARG A 31 -21.34 -17.38 -0.62
C ARG A 31 -20.91 -15.92 -0.56
N LEU A 32 -21.82 -15.02 -0.18
CA LEU A 32 -21.53 -13.59 -0.06
C LEU A 32 -20.50 -13.31 1.03
N ARG A 33 -20.56 -14.00 2.17
CA ARG A 33 -19.54 -13.89 3.22
C ARG A 33 -18.16 -14.32 2.72
N ALA A 34 -18.07 -15.47 2.04
CA ALA A 34 -16.80 -15.92 1.47
C ALA A 34 -16.23 -14.93 0.45
N MET A 35 -17.07 -14.30 -0.37
CA MET A 35 -16.64 -13.26 -1.30
C MET A 35 -16.15 -11.99 -0.60
N ILE A 36 -16.77 -11.60 0.53
CA ILE A 36 -16.32 -10.48 1.34
C ILE A 36 -14.94 -10.80 1.94
N ASP A 37 -14.78 -11.97 2.55
CA ASP A 37 -13.52 -12.39 3.18
C ASP A 37 -12.36 -12.42 2.16
N GLU A 38 -12.61 -12.91 0.94
CA GLU A 38 -11.61 -12.89 -0.15
C GLU A 38 -11.21 -11.46 -0.54
N ARG A 39 -12.19 -10.55 -0.60
CA ARG A 39 -11.96 -9.15 -0.95
C ARG A 39 -11.21 -8.39 0.13
N ASP A 40 -11.55 -8.63 1.39
CA ASP A 40 -10.89 -8.01 2.54
C ASP A 40 -9.42 -8.48 2.60
N SER A 41 -9.16 -9.77 2.41
CA SER A 41 -7.78 -10.28 2.33
C SER A 41 -6.98 -9.66 1.16
N ALA A 42 -7.62 -9.49 0.01
CA ALA A 42 -6.98 -8.81 -1.13
C ALA A 42 -6.71 -7.32 -0.84
N LEU A 43 -7.61 -6.63 -0.14
CA LEU A 43 -7.42 -5.24 0.29
C LEU A 43 -6.25 -5.12 1.25
N GLU A 44 -6.19 -5.93 2.30
CA GLU A 44 -5.08 -5.93 3.27
C GLU A 44 -3.72 -6.12 2.58
N LYS A 45 -3.65 -7.05 1.62
CA LYS A 45 -2.44 -7.29 0.84
C LYS A 45 -2.04 -6.05 0.01
N MET A 46 -3.00 -5.41 -0.64
CA MET A 46 -2.75 -4.21 -1.45
C MET A 46 -2.34 -3.03 -0.58
N GLU A 47 -2.95 -2.84 0.58
CA GLU A 47 -2.56 -1.81 1.55
C GLU A 47 -1.13 -2.03 2.05
N GLY A 48 -0.76 -3.28 2.36
CA GLY A 48 0.61 -3.64 2.73
C GLY A 48 1.63 -3.33 1.62
N GLN A 49 1.32 -3.65 0.37
CA GLN A 49 2.17 -3.30 -0.78
C GLN A 49 2.29 -1.79 -0.97
N LEU A 50 1.20 -1.05 -0.78
CA LEU A 50 1.19 0.41 -0.90
C LEU A 50 2.06 1.05 0.19
N ALA A 51 1.96 0.56 1.44
CA ALA A 51 2.83 0.99 2.53
C ALA A 51 4.31 0.71 2.24
N GLN A 52 4.62 -0.49 1.72
CA GLN A 52 5.99 -0.84 1.33
C GLN A 52 6.54 0.11 0.26
N VAL A 53 5.79 0.32 -0.83
CA VAL A 53 6.22 1.20 -1.93
C VAL A 53 6.40 2.64 -1.46
N ARG A 54 5.56 3.12 -0.55
CA ARG A 54 5.73 4.46 0.07
C ARG A 54 7.04 4.55 0.86
N ASN A 55 7.36 3.54 1.65
CA ASN A 55 8.60 3.50 2.41
C ASN A 55 9.81 3.45 1.47
N ASP A 56 9.78 2.60 0.45
CA ASP A 56 10.85 2.49 -0.54
C ASP A 56 11.07 3.81 -1.27
N TYR A 57 9.98 4.51 -1.62
CA TYR A 57 10.05 5.83 -2.25
C TYR A 57 10.67 6.89 -1.33
N GLU A 58 10.29 6.95 -0.05
CA GLU A 58 10.89 7.89 0.90
C GLU A 58 12.37 7.56 1.15
N SER A 59 12.75 6.28 1.24
CA SER A 59 14.15 5.86 1.30
C SER A 59 14.94 6.31 0.07
N LEU A 60 14.38 6.14 -1.14
CA LEU A 60 15.01 6.58 -2.37
C LEU A 60 15.17 8.10 -2.44
N LYS A 61 14.15 8.84 -2.01
CA LYS A 61 14.16 10.31 -1.93
C LYS A 61 15.23 10.80 -0.95
N MET A 62 15.37 10.16 0.21
CA MET A 62 16.45 10.45 1.15
C MET A 62 17.82 10.17 0.54
N ALA A 63 18.01 9.01 -0.10
CA ALA A 63 19.26 8.66 -0.77
C ALA A 63 19.65 9.72 -1.83
N ARG A 64 18.68 10.16 -2.64
CA ARG A 64 18.89 11.21 -3.64
C ARG A 64 19.25 12.56 -3.01
N MET A 65 18.64 12.93 -1.88
CA MET A 65 18.97 14.17 -1.18
C MET A 65 20.41 14.16 -0.63
N VAL A 66 20.85 13.01 -0.10
CA VAL A 66 22.24 12.82 0.36
C VAL A 66 23.22 12.93 -0.80
N GLU A 67 22.92 12.30 -1.94
CA GLU A 67 23.74 12.39 -3.16
C GLU A 67 23.92 13.85 -3.64
N ILE A 68 22.82 14.61 -3.70
CA ILE A 68 22.85 16.03 -4.07
C ILE A 68 23.70 16.84 -3.09
N THR A 69 23.51 16.62 -1.79
CA THR A 69 24.27 17.33 -0.74
C THR A 69 25.77 17.05 -0.84
N ASN A 70 26.17 15.81 -1.13
CA ASN A 70 27.58 15.47 -1.35
C ASN A 70 28.16 16.16 -2.59
N GLY A 71 27.39 16.26 -3.68
CA GLY A 71 27.81 16.98 -4.89
C GLY A 71 28.05 18.47 -4.63
N ASP A 72 27.16 19.10 -3.85
CA ASP A 72 27.31 20.51 -3.45
C ASP A 72 28.53 20.73 -2.55
N LEU A 73 28.79 19.81 -1.61
CA LEU A 73 29.95 19.87 -0.73
C LEU A 73 31.27 19.75 -1.50
N GLU A 74 31.38 18.81 -2.45
CA GLU A 74 32.55 18.70 -3.33
C GLU A 74 32.78 19.99 -4.14
N SER A 75 31.69 20.57 -4.67
CA SER A 75 31.76 21.80 -5.45
C SER A 75 32.25 22.98 -4.60
N ALA A 76 31.77 23.09 -3.36
CA ALA A 76 32.25 24.08 -2.40
C ALA A 76 33.72 23.87 -2.03
N GLN A 77 34.14 22.64 -1.76
CA GLN A 77 35.55 22.30 -1.47
C GLN A 77 36.47 22.71 -2.62
N LYS A 78 36.11 22.39 -3.88
CA LYS A 78 36.89 22.78 -5.06
C LYS A 78 37.06 24.30 -5.18
N LYS A 79 36.01 25.09 -4.88
CA LYS A 79 36.07 26.56 -4.86
C LYS A 79 37.03 27.08 -3.78
N ILE A 80 36.96 26.53 -2.57
CA ILE A 80 37.85 26.89 -1.46
C ILE A 80 39.32 26.55 -1.82
N SER A 81 39.59 25.36 -2.33
CA SER A 81 40.94 24.96 -2.75
C SER A 81 41.50 25.82 -3.88
N LYS A 82 40.65 26.37 -4.75
CA LYS A 82 41.07 27.36 -5.74
C LYS A 82 41.45 28.68 -5.08
N LEU A 83 40.61 29.19 -4.17
CA LEU A 83 40.88 30.44 -3.46
C LEU A 83 42.17 30.38 -2.64
N ILE A 84 42.43 29.27 -1.94
CA ILE A 84 43.69 29.05 -1.20
C ILE A 84 44.91 29.13 -2.14
N ARG A 85 44.82 28.51 -3.33
CA ARG A 85 45.91 28.56 -4.32
C ARG A 85 46.14 29.98 -4.84
N ASP A 86 45.08 30.72 -5.09
CA ASP A 86 45.17 32.10 -5.58
C ASP A 86 45.75 33.03 -4.50
N VAL A 87 45.34 32.86 -3.23
CA VAL A 87 45.94 33.57 -2.08
C VAL A 87 47.42 33.22 -1.93
N ASN A 88 47.78 31.94 -2.00
CA ASN A 88 49.18 31.51 -1.91
C ASN A 88 50.03 32.12 -3.03
N LYS A 89 49.52 32.18 -4.27
CA LYS A 89 50.21 32.88 -5.37
C LYS A 89 50.43 34.36 -5.07
N CYS A 90 49.41 35.05 -4.55
CA CYS A 90 49.54 36.45 -4.14
C CYS A 90 50.57 36.63 -3.03
N ILE A 91 50.59 35.74 -2.02
CA ILE A 91 51.60 35.77 -0.95
C ILE A 91 53.01 35.60 -1.54
N THR A 92 53.22 34.62 -2.42
CA THR A 92 54.52 34.40 -3.07
C THR A 92 54.99 35.63 -3.84
N LEU A 93 54.11 36.23 -4.66
CA LEU A 93 54.41 37.45 -5.41
C LEU A 93 54.77 38.64 -4.51
N VAL A 94 54.20 38.70 -3.31
CA VAL A 94 54.52 39.75 -2.32
C VAL A 94 55.83 39.45 -1.58
N SER A 95 56.16 38.18 -1.33
CA SER A 95 57.40 37.77 -0.65
C SER A 95 58.65 37.78 -1.52
N GLU A 96 58.50 37.81 -2.85
CA GLU A 96 59.61 37.90 -3.82
C GLU A 96 60.00 39.36 -4.13
N ARG A 97 59.43 40.34 -3.41
CA ARG A 97 59.86 41.74 -3.34
C ARG A 97 60.57 42.02 -2.02
#